data_AF-A0A956T100-F1
#
_entry.id   AF-A0A956T100-F1
#
_cell.length_a   1.000
_cell.length_b   1.000
_cell.length_c   1.000
_cell.angle_alpha   90.00
_cell.angle_beta   90.00
_cell.angle_gamma   90.00
#
_symmetry.space_group_name_H-M   'P 1'
#
loop_
_entity.id
_entity.type
_entity.pdbx_description
1 polymer ?
#
loop_
_entity_poly.entity_id
_entity_poly.type
_entity_poly.pdbx_seq_one_letter_code
_entity_poly.pdbx_strand_id
1 'polypeptide(L)'
;MIRCVRKIGLTLVETVVVLGIVSIIVVGAYQIFHEGILLFRVNQAAADGQASTMKVLGRMTSEISGAKPQLVKHFDGSGGEPPGLVFASALTDSGTTRFHADTGQVYWQKIVCFYFEEDPSGGFDGKVFRCEEVIDPEDSSGPGNSVFADVKSLVDARDTAYFEGNSSLPRRLIAEGISGLEVAPYAGEFGGAGASRKDSYNLVVESGNPTAGEDRGYYIKVDSRVTPQG
;
A
#
# COMPACT_ATOMS: atom_id res chain seq x y z
N MET A 1 70.07 -15.65 -34.51
CA MET A 1 68.75 -15.87 -35.14
C MET A 1 67.88 -14.66 -34.81
N ILE A 2 67.89 -13.63 -35.67
CA ILE A 2 67.20 -12.36 -35.41
C ILE A 2 65.84 -12.45 -36.10
N ARG A 3 64.75 -12.52 -35.32
CA ARG A 3 63.38 -12.43 -35.87
C ARG A 3 63.15 -11.00 -36.31
N CYS A 4 63.10 -10.79 -37.62
CA CYS A 4 62.75 -9.53 -38.24
C CYS A 4 61.26 -9.25 -37.97
N VAL A 5 60.95 -8.36 -37.02
CA VAL A 5 59.58 -7.90 -36.77
C VAL A 5 59.21 -6.94 -37.88
N ARG A 6 58.38 -7.41 -38.83
CA ARG A 6 57.87 -6.58 -39.92
C ARG A 6 56.92 -5.53 -39.33
N LYS A 7 57.37 -4.27 -39.26
CA LYS A 7 56.50 -3.15 -38.91
C LYS A 7 55.58 -2.88 -40.10
N ILE A 8 54.35 -3.39 -40.04
CA ILE A 8 53.29 -3.05 -40.99
C ILE A 8 52.80 -1.65 -40.60
N GLY A 9 53.14 -0.64 -41.38
CA GLY A 9 52.55 0.68 -41.23
C GLY A 9 51.10 0.62 -41.67
N LEU A 10 50.17 0.88 -40.73
CA LEU A 10 48.75 1.06 -41.03
C LEU A 10 48.60 2.20 -42.03
N THR A 11 47.89 1.95 -43.14
CA THR A 11 47.59 3.04 -44.07
C THR A 11 46.58 3.99 -43.43
N LEU A 12 46.65 5.28 -43.76
CA LEU A 12 45.71 6.28 -43.27
C LEU A 12 44.26 5.91 -43.59
N VAL A 13 44.04 5.30 -44.76
CA VAL A 13 42.73 4.81 -45.21
C VAL A 13 42.20 3.70 -44.31
N GLU A 14 43.02 2.69 -43.98
CA GLU A 14 42.62 1.62 -43.03
C GLU A 14 42.27 2.20 -41.66
N THR A 15 43.01 3.21 -41.19
CA THR A 15 42.73 3.85 -39.91
C THR A 15 41.37 4.56 -39.91
N VAL A 16 41.04 5.29 -41.00
CA VAL A 16 39.75 5.98 -41.14
C VAL A 16 38.58 4.99 -41.23
N VAL A 17 38.73 3.89 -41.97
CA VAL A 17 37.69 2.86 -42.08
C VAL A 17 37.45 2.17 -40.74
N VAL A 18 38.51 1.83 -40.00
CA VAL A 18 38.39 1.21 -38.67
C VAL A 18 37.70 2.18 -37.70
N LEU A 19 38.06 3.46 -37.69
CA LEU A 19 37.39 4.46 -36.87
C LEU A 19 35.90 4.60 -37.22
N GLY A 20 35.56 4.58 -38.50
CA GLY A 20 34.17 4.60 -38.96
C GLY A 20 33.37 3.40 -38.44
N ILE A 21 33.88 2.18 -38.62
CA ILE A 21 33.22 0.95 -38.15
C ILE A 21 33.07 0.96 -36.63
N VAL A 22 34.14 1.29 -35.89
CA VAL A 22 34.13 1.35 -34.43
C VAL A 22 33.13 2.41 -33.94
N SER A 23 33.04 3.56 -34.60
CA SER A 23 32.09 4.62 -34.21
C SER A 23 30.63 4.14 -34.30
N ILE A 24 30.27 3.42 -35.36
CA ILE A 24 28.93 2.86 -35.54
C ILE A 24 28.64 1.81 -34.45
N ILE A 25 29.60 0.93 -34.16
CA ILE A 25 29.45 -0.10 -33.12
C ILE A 25 29.26 0.56 -31.75
N VAL A 26 30.06 1.57 -31.42
CA VAL A 26 30.00 2.26 -30.12
C VAL A 26 28.68 3.01 -29.95
N VAL A 27 28.21 3.72 -30.99
CA VAL A 27 26.90 4.42 -30.95
C VAL A 27 25.75 3.42 -30.80
N GLY A 28 25.78 2.32 -31.55
CA GLY A 28 24.77 1.27 -31.44
C GLY A 28 24.76 0.62 -30.05
N ALA A 29 25.94 0.29 -29.50
CA ALA A 29 26.05 -0.24 -28.15
C ALA A 29 25.54 0.75 -27.10
N TYR A 30 25.87 2.03 -27.23
CA TYR A 30 25.42 3.08 -26.32
C TYR A 30 23.88 3.17 -26.27
N GLN A 31 23.21 3.15 -27.42
CA GLN A 31 21.74 3.18 -27.47
C GLN A 31 21.12 1.96 -26.76
N ILE A 32 21.64 0.76 -27.01
CA ILE A 32 21.16 -0.47 -26.37
C ILE A 32 21.37 -0.41 -24.85
N PHE A 33 22.54 0.04 -24.40
CA PHE A 33 22.81 0.15 -22.96
C PHE A 33 21.96 1.23 -22.30
N HIS A 34 21.73 2.35 -22.97
CA HIS A 34 20.90 3.43 -22.45
C HIS A 34 19.47 2.97 -22.22
N GLU A 35 18.84 2.37 -23.24
CA GLU A 35 17.49 1.80 -23.13
C GLU A 35 17.44 0.65 -22.13
N GLY A 36 18.47 -0.21 -22.10
CA GLY A 36 18.56 -1.30 -21.14
C GLY A 36 18.57 -0.84 -19.68
N ILE A 37 19.30 0.24 -19.36
CA ILE A 37 19.33 0.82 -18.02
C ILE A 37 17.99 1.46 -17.66
N LEU A 38 17.34 2.14 -18.61
CA LEU A 38 16.02 2.74 -18.38
C LEU A 38 14.98 1.66 -18.08
N LEU A 39 14.90 0.62 -18.91
CA LEU A 39 14.00 -0.51 -18.69
C LEU A 39 14.26 -1.21 -17.34
N PHE A 40 15.53 -1.41 -16.98
CA PHE A 40 15.88 -2.00 -15.70
C PHE A 40 15.37 -1.16 -14.52
N ARG A 41 15.54 0.16 -14.56
CA ARG A 41 15.07 1.06 -13.50
C ARG A 41 13.56 1.09 -13.37
N VAL A 42 12.85 1.13 -14.50
CA VAL A 42 11.37 1.12 -14.49
C VAL A 42 10.86 -0.21 -13.94
N ASN A 43 11.44 -1.34 -14.35
CA ASN A 43 11.06 -2.65 -13.83
C ASN A 43 11.35 -2.80 -12.33
N GLN A 44 12.48 -2.28 -11.86
CA GLN A 44 12.79 -2.28 -10.44
C GLN A 44 11.77 -1.45 -9.65
N ALA A 45 11.46 -0.23 -10.10
CA ALA A 45 10.48 0.63 -9.46
C ALA A 45 9.06 0.00 -9.47
N ALA A 46 8.68 -0.66 -10.57
CA ALA A 46 7.43 -1.41 -10.64
C ALA A 46 7.38 -2.57 -9.64
N ALA A 47 8.47 -3.33 -9.50
CA ALA A 47 8.56 -4.41 -8.52
C ALA A 47 8.45 -3.89 -7.08
N ASP A 48 9.11 -2.78 -6.77
CA ASP A 48 9.05 -2.12 -5.45
C ASP A 48 7.64 -1.57 -5.16
N GLY A 49 6.99 -0.97 -6.17
CA GLY A 49 5.61 -0.53 -6.10
C GLY A 49 4.64 -1.69 -5.84
N GLN A 50 4.77 -2.78 -6.60
CA GLN A 50 3.96 -3.98 -6.40
C GLN A 50 4.10 -4.56 -4.99
N ALA A 51 5.34 -4.67 -4.49
CA ALA A 51 5.61 -5.17 -3.15
C ALA A 51 4.97 -4.29 -2.08
N SER A 52 5.03 -2.96 -2.25
CA SER A 52 4.44 -1.97 -1.35
C SER A 52 2.92 -2.07 -1.34
N THR A 53 2.28 -2.11 -2.51
CA THR A 53 0.84 -2.29 -2.68
C THR A 53 0.35 -3.59 -2.02
N MET A 54 1.04 -4.71 -2.29
CA MET A 54 0.68 -6.01 -1.70
C MET A 54 0.86 -6.03 -0.18
N LYS A 55 1.86 -5.33 0.35
CA LYS A 55 2.08 -5.20 1.80
C LYS A 55 0.94 -4.43 2.47
N VAL A 56 0.50 -3.32 1.88
CA VAL A 56 -0.65 -2.54 2.37
C VAL A 56 -1.91 -3.41 2.39
N LEU A 57 -2.26 -3.99 1.24
CA LEU A 57 -3.46 -4.83 1.09
C LEU A 57 -3.43 -6.05 2.02
N GLY A 58 -2.31 -6.76 2.08
CA GLY A 58 -2.14 -7.92 2.97
C GLY A 58 -2.33 -7.54 4.43
N ARG A 59 -1.77 -6.40 4.85
CA ARG A 59 -1.91 -5.93 6.24
C ARG A 59 -3.34 -5.51 6.55
N MET A 60 -3.95 -4.66 5.74
CA MET A 60 -5.34 -4.22 5.91
C MET A 60 -6.29 -5.41 5.93
N THR A 61 -6.18 -6.32 4.96
CA THR A 61 -7.02 -7.52 4.87
C THR A 61 -6.90 -8.39 6.12
N SER A 62 -5.68 -8.61 6.60
CA SER A 62 -5.46 -9.43 7.80
C SER A 62 -6.11 -8.83 9.06
N GLU A 63 -6.01 -7.51 9.26
CA GLU A 63 -6.56 -6.87 10.46
C GLU A 63 -8.08 -6.66 10.37
N ILE A 64 -8.61 -6.30 9.19
CA ILE A 64 -10.04 -6.11 8.98
C ILE A 64 -10.80 -7.43 9.08
N SER A 65 -10.20 -8.54 8.66
CA SER A 65 -10.86 -9.86 8.72
C SER A 65 -11.31 -10.24 10.14
N GLY A 66 -10.61 -9.75 11.17
CA GLY A 66 -10.94 -9.97 12.58
C GLY A 66 -11.89 -8.92 13.19
N ALA A 67 -12.35 -7.93 12.42
CA ALA A 67 -13.25 -6.90 12.88
C ALA A 67 -14.72 -7.31 12.69
N LYS A 68 -15.63 -6.71 13.48
CA LYS A 68 -17.07 -6.80 13.22
C LYS A 68 -17.49 -5.81 12.14
N PRO A 69 -18.32 -6.20 11.16
CA PRO A 69 -18.83 -5.30 10.13
C PRO A 69 -19.36 -3.96 10.62
N GLN A 70 -20.12 -3.97 11.73
CA GLN A 70 -20.76 -2.78 12.28
C GLN A 70 -19.79 -1.84 13.02
N LEU A 71 -18.55 -2.29 13.24
CA LEU A 71 -17.47 -1.55 13.86
C LEU A 71 -16.37 -1.21 12.85
N VAL A 72 -16.71 -1.16 11.55
CA VAL A 72 -15.83 -0.68 10.48
C VAL A 72 -16.48 0.55 9.85
N LYS A 73 -15.70 1.61 9.66
CA LYS A 73 -16.06 2.85 8.98
C LYS A 73 -15.01 3.11 7.90
N HIS A 74 -15.48 3.51 6.71
CA HIS A 74 -14.61 3.83 5.58
C HIS A 74 -14.70 5.32 5.28
N PHE A 75 -13.63 5.85 4.67
CA PHE A 75 -13.49 7.24 4.30
C PHE A 75 -12.89 7.30 2.91
N ASP A 76 -13.54 8.04 2.01
CA ASP A 76 -13.21 8.10 0.58
C ASP A 76 -12.37 9.33 0.19
N GLY A 77 -12.04 10.21 1.14
CA GLY A 77 -11.31 11.45 0.86
C GLY A 77 -12.20 12.68 0.61
N SER A 78 -13.51 12.51 0.40
CA SER A 78 -14.39 13.57 -0.12
C SER A 78 -14.72 14.69 0.88
N GLY A 79 -14.51 14.44 2.18
CA GLY A 79 -14.82 15.37 3.28
C GLY A 79 -13.64 16.20 3.80
N GLY A 80 -12.48 16.15 3.16
CA GLY A 80 -11.23 16.71 3.68
C GLY A 80 -10.54 15.82 4.72
N GLU A 81 -11.10 14.64 4.99
CA GLU A 81 -10.49 13.58 5.77
C GLU A 81 -9.68 12.67 4.84
N PRO A 82 -8.50 12.18 5.24
CA PRO A 82 -7.70 11.29 4.39
C PRO A 82 -8.45 10.00 4.02
N PRO A 83 -8.30 9.48 2.78
CA PRO A 83 -8.87 8.18 2.41
C PRO A 83 -8.35 7.06 3.31
N GLY A 84 -9.23 6.16 3.74
CA GLY A 84 -8.85 5.12 4.68
C GLY A 84 -10.01 4.36 5.32
N LEU A 85 -9.69 3.69 6.43
CA LEU A 85 -10.68 3.00 7.26
C LEU A 85 -10.34 3.07 8.75
N VAL A 86 -11.38 3.05 9.56
CA VAL A 86 -11.31 2.98 11.02
C VAL A 86 -12.12 1.78 11.49
N PHE A 87 -11.57 0.97 12.39
CA PHE A 87 -12.28 -0.19 12.90
C PHE A 87 -11.83 -0.62 14.29
N ALA A 88 -12.71 -1.31 15.01
CA ALA A 88 -12.35 -1.93 16.29
C ALA A 88 -11.67 -3.30 16.09
N SER A 89 -10.63 -3.57 16.87
CA SER A 89 -9.94 -4.85 16.93
C SER A 89 -9.98 -5.45 18.33
N ALA A 90 -10.29 -6.74 18.39
CA ALA A 90 -10.26 -7.53 19.62
C ALA A 90 -8.85 -8.02 20.00
N LEU A 91 -7.87 -7.80 19.13
CA LEU A 91 -6.50 -8.28 19.31
C LEU A 91 -5.68 -7.27 20.11
N THR A 92 -4.90 -7.77 21.07
CA THR A 92 -3.80 -7.00 21.67
C THR A 92 -2.68 -6.77 20.64
N ASP A 93 -1.67 -6.00 21.02
CA ASP A 93 -0.42 -5.86 20.26
C ASP A 93 0.35 -7.18 20.14
N SER A 94 0.12 -8.11 21.07
CA SER A 94 0.66 -9.47 21.02
C SER A 94 -0.15 -10.44 20.14
N GLY A 95 -1.26 -9.97 19.54
CA GLY A 95 -2.17 -10.79 18.74
C GLY A 95 -3.08 -11.72 19.55
N THR A 96 -3.14 -11.53 20.87
CA THR A 96 -4.01 -12.31 21.76
C THR A 96 -5.35 -11.61 21.98
N THR A 97 -6.44 -12.36 21.99
CA THR A 97 -7.77 -11.87 22.39
C THR A 97 -7.93 -11.98 23.91
N ARG A 98 -8.58 -10.99 24.51
CA ARG A 98 -9.02 -11.04 25.90
C ARG A 98 -10.50 -11.31 25.94
N PHE A 99 -10.89 -12.13 26.90
CA PHE A 99 -12.27 -12.49 27.14
C PHE A 99 -12.70 -12.02 28.52
N HIS A 100 -13.95 -11.62 28.64
CA HIS A 100 -14.57 -11.33 29.92
C HIS A 100 -14.65 -12.62 30.74
N ALA A 101 -14.13 -12.59 31.98
CA ALA A 101 -14.05 -13.76 32.85
C ALA A 101 -15.43 -14.39 33.12
N ASP A 102 -16.45 -13.56 33.38
CA ASP A 102 -17.79 -14.05 33.72
C ASP A 102 -18.70 -14.34 32.51
N THR A 103 -18.61 -13.57 31.41
CA THR A 103 -19.52 -13.72 30.26
C THR A 103 -18.92 -14.46 29.07
N GLY A 104 -17.60 -14.66 29.05
CA GLY A 104 -16.89 -15.24 27.90
C GLY A 104 -16.91 -14.36 26.65
N GLN A 105 -17.39 -13.12 26.73
CA GLN A 105 -17.42 -12.22 25.58
C GLN A 105 -16.04 -11.66 25.26
N VAL A 106 -15.82 -11.38 23.98
CA VAL A 106 -14.57 -10.79 23.49
C VAL A 106 -14.52 -9.30 23.83
N TYR A 107 -13.42 -8.86 24.43
CA TYR A 107 -13.15 -7.43 24.62
C TYR A 107 -12.56 -6.82 23.35
N TRP A 108 -13.11 -5.69 22.93
CA TRP A 108 -12.45 -4.79 21.99
C TRP A 108 -11.32 -4.09 22.74
N GLN A 109 -10.12 -4.16 22.19
CA GLN A 109 -8.92 -3.70 22.90
C GLN A 109 -8.32 -2.45 22.28
N LYS A 110 -8.61 -2.20 21.01
CA LYS A 110 -8.12 -1.02 20.31
C LYS A 110 -8.98 -0.65 19.12
N ILE A 111 -8.90 0.62 18.75
CA ILE A 111 -9.37 1.15 17.48
C ILE A 111 -8.16 1.29 16.58
N VAL A 112 -8.24 0.74 15.38
CA VAL A 112 -7.18 0.79 14.37
C VAL A 112 -7.66 1.67 13.23
N CYS A 113 -6.76 2.53 12.74
CA CYS A 113 -6.98 3.35 11.57
C CYS A 113 -5.90 3.07 10.54
N PHE A 114 -6.30 2.83 9.29
CA PHE A 114 -5.43 2.96 8.13
C PHE A 114 -5.83 4.21 7.37
N TYR A 115 -4.85 5.03 6.99
CA TYR A 115 -5.12 6.19 6.14
C TYR A 115 -3.96 6.43 5.18
N PHE A 116 -4.29 7.07 4.07
CA PHE A 116 -3.37 7.50 3.04
C PHE A 116 -3.07 8.99 3.18
N GLU A 117 -1.79 9.33 3.26
CA GLU A 117 -1.31 10.70 3.24
C GLU A 117 -0.63 10.95 1.89
N GLU A 118 -1.16 11.92 1.14
CA GLU A 118 -0.58 12.38 -0.11
C GLU A 118 0.78 13.07 0.14
N ASP A 119 1.68 13.00 -0.83
CA ASP A 119 2.93 13.74 -0.73
C ASP A 119 2.66 15.26 -0.82
N PRO A 120 3.03 16.07 0.18
CA PRO A 120 2.86 17.52 0.13
C PRO A 120 3.58 18.19 -1.04
N SER A 121 4.54 17.51 -1.67
CA SER A 121 5.22 18.00 -2.87
C SER A 121 4.35 17.96 -4.14
N GLY A 122 3.16 17.34 -4.08
CA GLY A 122 2.28 17.10 -5.23
C GLY A 122 2.76 15.96 -6.13
N GLY A 123 3.69 15.14 -5.64
CA GLY A 123 4.14 13.92 -6.29
C GLY A 123 3.11 12.78 -6.19
N PHE A 124 3.36 11.70 -6.92
CA PHE A 124 2.56 10.47 -6.88
C PHE A 124 3.02 9.48 -5.78
N ASP A 125 3.93 9.90 -4.90
CA ASP A 125 4.56 9.06 -3.89
C ASP A 125 4.03 9.36 -2.48
N GLY A 126 2.74 9.09 -2.28
CA GLY A 126 2.13 9.13 -0.96
C GLY A 126 2.53 7.95 -0.06
N LYS A 127 1.99 7.96 1.15
CA LYS A 127 2.32 7.03 2.23
C LYS A 127 1.05 6.49 2.87
N VAL A 128 1.08 5.22 3.25
CA VAL A 128 0.00 4.60 4.02
C VAL A 128 0.45 4.37 5.44
N PHE A 129 -0.31 4.91 6.38
CA PHE A 129 -0.06 4.79 7.81
C PHE A 129 -1.09 3.90 8.48
N ARG A 130 -0.65 3.31 9.58
CA ARG A 130 -1.49 2.62 10.55
C ARG A 130 -1.33 3.32 11.89
N CYS A 131 -2.44 3.77 12.45
CA CYS A 131 -2.51 4.28 13.82
C CYS A 131 -3.40 3.37 14.66
N GLU A 132 -3.18 3.37 15.98
CA GLU A 132 -4.06 2.68 16.92
C GLU A 132 -4.27 3.49 18.20
N GLU A 133 -5.49 3.40 18.73
CA GLU A 133 -5.89 3.96 20.02
C GLU A 133 -6.31 2.79 20.90
N VAL A 134 -5.69 2.64 22.07
CA VAL A 134 -6.01 1.59 23.03
C VAL A 134 -7.33 1.94 23.72
N ILE A 135 -8.23 0.97 23.80
CA ILE A 135 -9.47 1.09 24.57
C ILE A 135 -9.16 0.56 25.97
N ASP A 136 -9.31 1.40 26.99
CA ASP A 136 -9.04 1.00 28.37
C ASP A 136 -10.02 -0.11 28.79
N PRO A 137 -9.55 -1.26 29.32
CA PRO A 137 -10.43 -2.29 29.84
C PRO A 137 -11.37 -1.80 30.97
N GLU A 138 -11.02 -0.76 31.74
CA GLU A 138 -11.88 -0.25 32.82
C GLU A 138 -13.07 0.61 32.33
N ASP A 139 -12.97 1.19 31.13
CA ASP A 139 -14.07 1.95 30.50
C ASP A 139 -15.14 1.03 29.88
N SER A 140 -14.92 -0.29 29.89
CA SER A 140 -15.91 -1.28 29.47
C SER A 140 -16.92 -1.55 30.59
N SER A 141 -17.87 -0.63 30.76
CA SER A 141 -18.90 -0.70 31.79
C SER A 141 -19.83 -1.91 31.62
N GLY A 142 -19.48 -3.01 32.30
CA GLY A 142 -20.37 -4.13 32.60
C GLY A 142 -20.66 -5.12 31.45
N PRO A 143 -21.28 -6.27 31.77
CA PRO A 143 -21.37 -7.40 30.86
C PRO A 143 -22.47 -7.25 29.81
N GLY A 144 -22.14 -7.55 28.54
CA GLY A 144 -23.09 -7.95 27.51
C GLY A 144 -23.87 -6.80 26.85
N ASN A 145 -23.53 -6.51 25.59
CA ASN A 145 -24.09 -5.46 24.72
C ASN A 145 -23.67 -4.01 24.98
N SER A 146 -23.40 -3.60 26.23
CA SER A 146 -22.80 -2.27 26.50
C SER A 146 -21.46 -2.11 25.78
N VAL A 147 -20.59 -3.12 25.89
CA VAL A 147 -19.27 -3.15 25.23
C VAL A 147 -19.34 -2.91 23.72
N PHE A 148 -20.37 -3.42 23.03
CA PHE A 148 -20.52 -3.15 21.59
C PHE A 148 -21.03 -1.73 21.32
N ALA A 149 -22.04 -1.26 22.07
CA ALA A 149 -22.61 0.07 21.88
C ALA A 149 -21.60 1.18 22.21
N ASP A 150 -20.82 1.01 23.27
CA ASP A 150 -19.80 1.95 23.72
C ASP A 150 -18.66 2.02 22.71
N VAL A 151 -18.14 0.86 22.27
CA VAL A 151 -17.09 0.79 21.23
C VAL A 151 -17.60 1.32 19.90
N LYS A 152 -18.86 1.05 19.56
CA LYS A 152 -19.48 1.62 18.36
C LYS A 152 -19.52 3.15 18.45
N SER A 153 -19.91 3.72 19.58
CA SER A 153 -19.89 5.17 19.79
C SER A 153 -18.48 5.75 19.66
N LEU A 154 -17.47 5.04 20.15
CA LEU A 154 -16.07 5.45 19.97
C LEU A 154 -15.66 5.41 18.49
N VAL A 155 -15.92 4.31 17.78
CA VAL A 155 -15.61 4.20 16.34
C VAL A 155 -16.35 5.27 15.52
N ASP A 156 -17.62 5.52 15.82
CA ASP A 156 -18.43 6.52 15.11
C ASP A 156 -17.89 7.94 15.30
N ALA A 157 -17.35 8.24 16.50
CA ALA A 157 -16.74 9.51 16.87
C ALA A 157 -15.28 9.69 16.39
N ARG A 158 -14.73 8.71 15.67
CA ARG A 158 -13.37 8.73 15.15
C ARG A 158 -13.39 8.73 13.63
N ASP A 159 -12.56 9.56 13.05
CA ASP A 159 -12.33 9.66 11.61
C ASP A 159 -10.83 9.59 11.30
N THR A 160 -10.47 9.48 10.03
CA THR A 160 -9.06 9.39 9.61
C THR A 160 -8.30 10.68 9.94
N ALA A 161 -8.96 11.85 9.91
CA ALA A 161 -8.35 13.13 10.26
C ALA A 161 -7.98 13.22 11.75
N TYR A 162 -8.78 12.64 12.64
CA TYR A 162 -8.46 12.51 14.06
C TYR A 162 -7.17 11.72 14.27
N PHE A 163 -7.01 10.58 13.58
CA PHE A 163 -5.81 9.76 13.69
C PHE A 163 -4.57 10.36 13.01
N GLU A 164 -4.77 11.15 11.96
CA GLU A 164 -3.70 11.91 11.31
C GLU A 164 -3.23 13.08 12.19
N GLY A 165 -4.16 13.85 12.76
CA GLY A 165 -3.86 15.03 13.57
C GLY A 165 -3.41 14.72 15.00
N ASN A 166 -3.70 13.53 15.53
CA ASN A 166 -3.36 13.17 16.91
C ASN A 166 -1.93 12.61 17.01
N SER A 167 -0.98 13.49 17.30
CA SER A 167 0.44 13.14 17.47
C SER A 167 0.75 12.28 18.70
N SER A 168 -0.20 12.09 19.62
CA SER A 168 0.00 11.25 20.81
C SER A 168 -0.20 9.75 20.52
N LEU A 169 -0.86 9.42 19.41
CA LEU A 169 -1.13 8.04 19.03
C LEU A 169 0.08 7.40 18.33
N PRO A 170 0.36 6.12 18.60
CA PRO A 170 1.42 5.39 17.90
C PRO A 170 1.09 5.28 16.40
N ARG A 171 1.92 5.94 15.59
CA ARG A 171 1.82 5.96 14.12
C ARG A 171 2.89 5.06 13.51
N ARG A 172 2.47 4.11 12.69
CA ARG A 172 3.35 3.18 11.98
C ARG A 172 3.21 3.34 10.47
N LEU A 173 4.33 3.62 9.81
CA LEU A 173 4.42 3.58 8.35
C LEU A 173 4.28 2.14 7.86
N ILE A 174 3.32 1.90 6.96
CA ILE A 174 3.11 0.59 6.33
C ILE A 174 3.88 0.51 5.02
N ALA A 175 3.69 1.50 4.14
CA ALA A 175 4.37 1.58 2.85
C ALA A 175 4.51 3.04 2.39
N GLU A 176 5.50 3.24 1.51
CA GLU A 176 5.75 4.49 0.76
C GLU A 176 5.61 4.17 -0.74
N GLY A 177 5.59 5.20 -1.59
CA GLY A 177 5.43 5.03 -3.04
C GLY A 177 4.02 4.55 -3.42
N ILE A 178 3.03 4.87 -2.60
CA ILE A 178 1.61 4.61 -2.86
C ILE A 178 1.05 5.86 -3.51
N SER A 179 0.41 5.72 -4.67
CA SER A 179 -0.17 6.85 -5.39
C SER A 179 -1.64 7.08 -5.08
N GLY A 180 -2.31 6.09 -4.49
CA GLY A 180 -3.70 6.19 -4.12
C GLY A 180 -4.17 5.05 -3.23
N LEU A 181 -5.15 5.34 -2.39
CA LEU A 181 -5.88 4.38 -1.59
C LEU A 181 -7.37 4.69 -1.71
N GLU A 182 -8.14 3.72 -2.17
CA GLU A 182 -9.59 3.79 -2.20
C GLU A 182 -10.18 2.64 -1.36
N VAL A 183 -11.13 2.99 -0.50
CA VAL A 183 -11.87 2.04 0.33
C VAL A 183 -13.35 2.28 0.10
N ALA A 184 -14.04 1.30 -0.47
CA ALA A 184 -15.45 1.41 -0.81
C ALA A 184 -16.24 0.20 -0.28
N PRO A 185 -17.48 0.40 0.23
CA PRO A 185 -18.40 -0.70 0.52
C PRO A 185 -18.70 -1.48 -0.75
N TYR A 186 -18.80 -2.80 -0.65
CA TYR A 186 -19.16 -3.64 -1.77
C TYR A 186 -20.67 -3.57 -2.03
N ALA A 187 -21.05 -3.07 -3.22
CA ALA A 187 -22.45 -2.88 -3.62
C ALA A 187 -23.26 -4.18 -3.84
N GLY A 188 -22.61 -5.36 -3.81
CA GLY A 188 -23.33 -6.64 -3.88
C GLY A 188 -23.70 -7.15 -5.28
N GLU A 189 -23.29 -6.47 -6.37
CA GLU A 189 -23.90 -6.68 -7.70
C GLU A 189 -23.38 -7.86 -8.55
N PHE A 190 -22.34 -8.61 -8.15
CA PHE A 190 -21.97 -9.83 -8.89
C PHE A 190 -22.68 -11.07 -8.37
N GLY A 191 -23.54 -11.62 -9.25
CA GLY A 191 -24.50 -12.69 -9.01
C GLY A 191 -23.93 -13.99 -8.41
N GLY A 192 -24.78 -14.63 -7.62
CA GLY A 192 -24.53 -15.94 -7.01
C GLY A 192 -24.91 -15.94 -5.53
N ALA A 193 -25.99 -16.63 -5.22
CA ALA A 193 -26.61 -16.83 -3.91
C ALA A 193 -25.65 -16.74 -2.71
N GLY A 194 -25.90 -15.76 -1.84
CA GLY A 194 -25.31 -15.70 -0.51
C GLY A 194 -25.50 -14.34 0.14
N ALA A 195 -26.42 -14.23 1.09
CA ALA A 195 -26.67 -13.06 1.93
C ALA A 195 -25.47 -12.63 2.83
N SER A 196 -24.26 -13.15 2.56
CA SER A 196 -23.05 -13.06 3.39
C SER A 196 -22.03 -12.01 2.91
N ARG A 197 -22.27 -11.30 1.79
CA ARG A 197 -21.29 -10.38 1.20
C ARG A 197 -21.68 -8.89 1.27
N LYS A 198 -22.80 -8.56 1.92
CA LYS A 198 -23.29 -7.18 2.02
C LYS A 198 -22.35 -6.27 2.83
N ASP A 199 -21.52 -6.88 3.67
CA ASP A 199 -20.62 -6.20 4.60
C ASP A 199 -19.15 -6.25 4.16
N SER A 200 -18.88 -6.56 2.89
CA SER A 200 -17.54 -6.58 2.33
C SER A 200 -17.07 -5.17 1.95
N TYR A 201 -15.76 -4.95 2.01
CA TYR A 201 -15.10 -3.74 1.52
C TYR A 201 -14.21 -4.08 0.34
N ASN A 202 -14.29 -3.28 -0.72
CA ASN A 202 -13.30 -3.26 -1.79
C ASN A 202 -12.16 -2.32 -1.35
N LEU A 203 -10.95 -2.84 -1.38
CA LEU A 203 -9.72 -2.12 -1.10
C LEU A 203 -8.96 -1.99 -2.41
N VAL A 204 -8.67 -0.78 -2.82
CA VAL A 204 -7.92 -0.48 -4.04
C VAL A 204 -6.68 0.29 -3.62
N VAL A 205 -5.52 -0.22 -3.99
CA VAL A 205 -4.24 0.44 -3.70
C VAL A 205 -3.49 0.61 -5.01
N GLU A 206 -3.03 1.83 -5.23
CA GLU A 206 -2.36 2.26 -6.45
C GLU A 206 -0.91 2.63 -6.14
N SER A 207 0.01 2.35 -7.06
CA SER A 207 1.41 2.76 -6.98
C SER A 207 1.92 3.18 -8.36
N GLY A 208 2.77 4.19 -8.38
CA GLY A 208 3.33 4.76 -9.61
C GLY A 208 2.49 5.89 -10.18
N ASN A 209 2.77 6.29 -11.42
CA ASN A 209 2.16 7.48 -12.01
C ASN A 209 1.08 7.07 -13.04
N PRO A 210 -0.22 7.30 -12.77
CA PRO A 210 -1.31 6.98 -13.71
C PRO A 210 -1.27 7.81 -15.00
N THR A 211 -0.54 8.94 -15.00
CA THR A 211 -0.39 9.84 -16.15
C THR A 211 0.90 9.64 -16.93
N ALA A 212 1.82 8.79 -16.43
CA ALA A 212 2.98 8.41 -17.21
C ALA A 212 2.49 7.54 -18.37
N GLY A 213 2.58 8.06 -19.60
CA GLY A 213 2.30 7.26 -20.80
C GLY A 213 3.15 5.98 -20.84
N GLU A 214 2.79 5.05 -21.73
CA GLU A 214 3.35 3.70 -21.84
C GLU A 214 4.89 3.64 -21.89
N ASP A 215 5.55 4.72 -22.30
CA ASP A 215 6.99 4.74 -22.56
C ASP A 215 7.89 5.16 -21.38
N ARG A 216 7.36 5.70 -20.26
CA ARG A 216 8.24 6.35 -19.23
C ARG A 216 7.86 6.18 -17.76
N GLY A 217 6.96 5.28 -17.41
CA GLY A 217 6.64 5.01 -16.01
C GLY A 217 5.97 3.67 -15.81
N TYR A 218 5.76 3.31 -14.55
CA TYR A 218 4.90 2.20 -14.18
C TYR A 218 3.66 2.73 -13.49
N TYR A 219 2.57 1.98 -13.61
CA TYR A 219 1.35 2.19 -12.86
C TYR A 219 0.77 0.83 -12.51
N ILE A 220 0.54 0.62 -11.22
CA ILE A 220 0.04 -0.62 -10.66
C ILE A 220 -1.19 -0.29 -9.83
N LYS A 221 -2.31 -0.92 -10.20
CA LYS A 221 -3.54 -0.90 -9.43
C LYS A 221 -3.85 -2.33 -8.99
N VAL A 222 -3.97 -2.54 -7.68
CA VAL A 222 -4.34 -3.84 -7.13
C VAL A 222 -5.61 -3.69 -6.31
N ASP A 223 -6.59 -4.50 -6.68
CA ASP A 223 -7.87 -4.55 -6.01
C ASP A 223 -7.93 -5.80 -5.12
N SER A 224 -8.46 -5.63 -3.92
CA SER A 224 -8.75 -6.72 -3.01
C SER A 224 -10.15 -6.56 -2.42
N ARG A 225 -10.70 -7.66 -1.94
CA ARG A 225 -11.97 -7.64 -1.21
C ARG A 225 -11.79 -8.33 0.12
N VAL A 226 -12.21 -7.66 1.18
CA VAL A 226 -12.22 -8.20 2.54
C VAL A 226 -13.63 -8.22 3.09
N THR A 227 -13.99 -9.31 3.75
CA THR A 227 -15.22 -9.43 4.54
C THR A 227 -14.82 -9.53 6.00
N PRO A 228 -15.18 -8.57 6.86
CA PRO A 228 -14.98 -8.68 8.30
C PRO A 228 -15.81 -9.87 8.85
N GLN A 229 -15.22 -10.71 9.70
CA GLN A 229 -15.85 -11.94 10.23
C GLN A 229 -15.96 -11.97 11.77
N GLY A 230 -15.50 -10.92 12.46
CA GLY A 230 -15.38 -10.88 13.93
C GLY A 230 -16.68 -10.92 14.72
#